data_AF-A0A948XPT7-F1
#
_entry.id   AF-A0A948XPT7-F1
#
_cell.length_a   1.000
_cell.length_b   1.000
_cell.length_c   1.000
_cell.angle_alpha   90.00
_cell.angle_beta   90.00
_cell.angle_gamma   90.00
#
_symmetry.space_group_name_H-M   'P 1'
#
loop_
_entity.id
_entity.type
_entity.pdbx_description
1 polymer ?
#
loop_
_entity_poly.entity_id
_entity_poly.type
_entity_poly.pdbx_seq_one_letter_code
_entity_poly.pdbx_strand_id
1 'polypeptide(L)'
;MDIESYTDKIQSFVNIGNFHAAVNIAISGLNECRRNNDQLCINKFLSIISGISLKMAHEFGSKEYLDKGEGPEICCFMCGATEDEAKLLAGAGGAICAKCAKDAYKHFSG
;
A
#
# COMPACT_ATOMS: atom_id res chain seq x y z
N MET A 1 -18.40 4.06 14.77
CA MET A 1 -17.44 5.10 14.41
C MET A 1 -18.08 6.08 13.43
N ASP A 2 -17.84 7.38 13.60
CA ASP A 2 -18.19 8.40 12.61
C ASP A 2 -16.99 8.65 11.69
N ILE A 3 -17.09 8.17 10.45
CA ILE A 3 -16.02 8.25 9.46
C ILE A 3 -15.78 9.70 9.03
N GLU A 4 -16.81 10.54 8.97
CA GLU A 4 -16.69 11.92 8.49
C GLU A 4 -15.93 12.75 9.52
N SER A 5 -16.30 12.64 10.80
CA SER A 5 -15.59 13.28 11.90
C SER A 5 -14.11 12.87 11.98
N TYR A 6 -13.80 11.58 11.75
CA TYR A 6 -12.42 11.10 11.68
C TYR A 6 -11.67 11.69 10.49
N THR A 7 -12.32 11.74 9.32
CA THR A 7 -11.73 12.26 8.08
C THR A 7 -11.44 13.75 8.20
N ASP A 8 -12.37 14.54 8.74
CA ASP A 8 -12.20 15.98 8.99
C ASP A 8 -11.05 16.25 9.95
N LYS A 9 -10.97 15.46 11.02
CA LYS A 9 -9.89 15.57 12.00
C LYS A 9 -8.54 15.23 11.39
N ILE A 10 -8.44 14.15 10.61
CA ILE A 10 -7.22 13.78 9.88
C ILE A 10 -6.81 14.90 8.92
N GLN A 11 -7.77 15.42 8.14
CA GLN A 11 -7.52 16.49 7.17
C GLN A 11 -7.04 17.78 7.85
N SER A 12 -7.56 18.10 9.03
CA SER A 12 -7.10 19.27 9.80
C SER A 12 -5.61 19.18 10.15
N PHE A 13 -5.10 17.99 10.50
CA PHE A 13 -3.68 17.76 10.77
C PHE A 13 -2.83 17.78 9.50
N VAL A 14 -3.35 17.21 8.40
CA VAL A 14 -2.69 17.26 7.09
C VAL A 14 -2.54 18.70 6.59
N ASN A 15 -3.52 19.56 6.83
CA ASN A 15 -3.50 20.96 6.37
C ASN A 15 -2.44 21.81 7.09
N ILE A 16 -2.10 21.46 8.34
CA ILE A 16 -1.07 22.15 9.12
C ILE A 16 0.30 21.44 9.06
N GLY A 17 0.46 20.45 8.17
CA GLY A 17 1.71 19.69 8.00
C GLY A 17 2.02 18.71 9.15
N ASN A 18 1.07 18.42 10.04
CA ASN A 18 1.27 17.47 11.13
C ASN A 18 0.91 16.04 10.68
N PHE A 19 1.73 15.51 9.77
CA PHE A 19 1.50 14.19 9.17
C PHE A 19 1.56 13.03 10.18
N HIS A 20 2.39 13.13 11.21
CA HIS A 20 2.46 12.12 12.27
C HIS A 20 1.12 12.00 13.02
N ALA A 21 0.52 13.13 13.42
CA ALA A 21 -0.79 13.11 14.07
C ALA A 21 -1.89 12.59 13.13
N ALA A 22 -1.85 12.99 11.85
CA ALA A 22 -2.79 12.51 10.84
C ALA A 22 -2.75 10.98 10.68
N VAL A 23 -1.56 10.40 10.54
CA VAL A 23 -1.38 8.94 10.42
C VAL A 23 -1.82 8.21 11.69
N ASN A 24 -1.48 8.72 12.87
CA ASN A 24 -1.86 8.07 14.13
C ASN A 24 -3.38 7.98 14.31
N ILE A 25 -4.12 9.03 13.91
CA ILE A 25 -5.59 9.01 13.95
C ILE A 25 -6.14 8.05 12.90
N ALA A 26 -5.58 8.03 11.69
CA ALA A 26 -5.99 7.11 10.64
C ALA A 26 -5.79 5.64 11.05
N ILE A 27 -4.66 5.31 11.68
CA ILE A 27 -4.38 3.96 12.23
C ILE A 27 -5.35 3.62 13.37
N SER A 28 -5.67 4.59 14.22
CA SER A 28 -6.65 4.39 15.30
C SER A 28 -8.03 4.04 14.75
N GLY A 29 -8.48 4.75 13.71
CA GLY A 29 -9.72 4.43 13.00
C GLY A 29 -9.69 3.08 12.30
N LEU A 30 -8.59 2.76 11.59
CA LEU A 30 -8.37 1.45 10.97
C LEU A 30 -8.48 0.30 11.99
N ASN A 31 -7.89 0.46 13.17
CA ASN A 31 -7.96 -0.53 14.24
C ASN A 31 -9.39 -0.70 14.78
N GLU A 32 -10.18 0.36 14.84
CA GLU A 32 -11.60 0.28 15.20
C GLU A 32 -12.40 -0.48 14.14
N CYS A 33 -12.20 -0.19 12.84
CA CYS A 33 -12.83 -0.95 11.76
C CYS A 33 -12.48 -2.44 11.83
N ARG A 34 -11.20 -2.76 12.09
CA ARG A 34 -10.73 -4.14 12.27
C ARG A 34 -11.42 -4.85 13.42
N ARG A 35 -11.59 -4.19 14.57
CA ARG A 35 -12.31 -4.77 15.73
C ARG A 35 -13.76 -5.10 15.39
N ASN A 36 -14.36 -4.35 14.48
CA ASN A 36 -15.75 -4.52 14.07
C ASN A 36 -15.94 -5.37 12.79
N ASN A 37 -14.87 -5.92 12.22
CA ASN A 37 -14.88 -6.64 10.94
C ASN A 37 -15.51 -5.84 9.77
N ASP A 38 -15.38 -4.52 9.78
CA ASP A 38 -15.96 -3.64 8.75
C ASP A 38 -14.95 -3.41 7.61
N GLN A 39 -15.06 -4.21 6.55
CA GLN A 39 -14.14 -4.16 5.41
C GLN A 39 -14.21 -2.85 4.61
N LEU A 40 -15.40 -2.23 4.50
CA LEU A 40 -15.56 -0.96 3.80
C LEU A 40 -14.84 0.16 4.56
N CYS A 41 -14.97 0.16 5.88
CA CYS A 41 -14.27 1.05 6.79
C CYS A 41 -12.74 0.85 6.72
N ILE A 42 -12.27 -0.40 6.70
CA ILE A 42 -10.85 -0.74 6.51
C ILE A 42 -10.32 -0.16 5.20
N ASN A 43 -11.00 -0.40 4.09
CA ASN A 43 -10.58 0.09 2.77
C ASN A 43 -10.49 1.63 2.74
N LYS A 44 -11.43 2.31 3.41
CA LYS A 44 -11.45 3.76 3.48
C LYS A 44 -10.24 4.32 4.24
N PHE A 45 -9.87 3.75 5.40
CA PHE A 45 -8.67 4.22 6.11
C PHE A 45 -7.37 3.85 5.42
N LEU A 46 -7.29 2.70 4.73
CA LEU A 46 -6.12 2.37 3.92
C LEU A 46 -5.93 3.40 2.79
N SER A 47 -7.01 3.83 2.15
CA SER A 47 -6.98 4.89 1.14
C SER A 47 -6.53 6.23 1.74
N ILE A 48 -7.02 6.60 2.93
CA ILE A 48 -6.60 7.82 3.63
C ILE A 48 -5.10 7.78 3.96
N ILE A 49 -4.60 6.68 4.52
CA ILE A 49 -3.18 6.51 4.86
C ILE A 49 -2.32 6.62 3.60
N SER A 50 -2.73 5.97 2.51
CA SER A 50 -2.04 6.07 1.22
C SER A 50 -1.98 7.51 0.70
N GLY A 51 -3.09 8.26 0.79
CA GLY A 51 -3.12 9.67 0.41
C GLY A 51 -2.19 10.56 1.23
N ILE A 52 -2.10 10.32 2.55
CA ILE A 52 -1.14 11.02 3.42
C ILE A 52 0.30 10.71 3.01
N SER A 53 0.63 9.43 2.81
CA SER A 53 1.97 9.02 2.38
C SER A 53 2.38 9.61 1.03
N LEU A 54 1.46 9.65 0.07
CA LEU A 54 1.70 10.29 -1.24
C LEU A 54 1.98 11.79 -1.08
N LYS A 55 1.21 12.48 -0.23
CA LYS A 55 1.45 13.90 0.04
C LYS A 55 2.81 14.14 0.70
N MET A 56 3.19 13.31 1.67
CA MET A 56 4.53 13.38 2.29
C MET A 56 5.64 13.11 1.27
N ALA A 57 5.48 12.13 0.38
CA ALA A 57 6.44 11.85 -0.67
C ALA A 57 6.57 13.02 -1.65
N HIS A 58 5.46 13.67 -2.00
CA HIS A 58 5.48 14.86 -2.85
C HIS A 58 6.14 16.07 -2.15
N GLU A 59 5.90 16.29 -0.86
CA GLU A 59 6.43 17.44 -0.13
C GLU A 59 7.89 17.27 0.32
N PHE A 60 8.29 16.06 0.70
CA PHE A 60 9.60 15.78 1.33
C PHE A 60 10.40 14.68 0.64
N GLY A 61 9.86 14.03 -0.39
CA GLY A 61 10.58 13.00 -1.13
C GLY A 61 11.81 13.59 -1.81
N SER A 62 12.93 12.89 -1.70
CA SER A 62 14.12 13.28 -2.46
C SER A 62 13.88 13.06 -3.96
N LYS A 63 14.54 13.86 -4.80
CA LYS A 63 14.51 13.67 -6.26
C LYS A 63 14.84 12.23 -6.65
N GLU A 64 15.77 11.58 -5.97
CA GLU A 64 16.10 10.17 -6.22
C GLU A 64 14.92 9.22 -5.97
N TYR A 65 14.02 9.53 -5.03
CA TYR A 65 12.80 8.75 -4.76
C TYR A 65 11.64 9.08 -5.73
N LEU A 66 11.62 10.26 -6.34
CA LEU A 66 10.54 10.75 -7.21
C LEU A 66 10.85 10.62 -8.72
N ASP A 67 12.12 10.77 -9.11
CA ASP A 67 12.62 10.65 -10.50
C ASP A 67 12.84 9.19 -10.92
N LYS A 68 12.92 8.28 -9.94
CA LYS A 68 12.62 6.88 -10.16
C LYS A 68 11.12 6.80 -10.46
N GLY A 69 10.74 6.74 -11.74
CA GLY A 69 9.40 6.31 -12.18
C GLY A 69 9.07 4.86 -11.79
N GLU A 70 9.50 4.44 -10.61
CA GLU A 70 9.25 3.16 -9.99
C GLU A 70 7.87 3.29 -9.34
N GLY A 71 6.86 2.81 -10.08
CA GLY A 71 5.71 2.20 -9.43
C GLY A 71 6.19 1.19 -8.36
N PRO A 72 5.31 0.80 -7.42
CA PRO A 72 5.70 -0.07 -6.30
C PRO A 72 6.54 -1.22 -6.84
N GLU A 73 7.76 -1.40 -6.31
CA GLU A 73 8.64 -2.50 -6.71
C GLU A 73 7.81 -3.79 -6.69
N ILE A 74 7.43 -4.29 -7.86
CA ILE A 74 6.58 -5.48 -7.92
C ILE A 74 7.52 -6.66 -7.71
N CYS A 75 7.56 -7.13 -6.47
CA CYS A 75 8.35 -8.29 -6.12
C CYS A 75 7.62 -9.56 -6.53
N CYS A 76 8.39 -10.55 -7.01
CA CYS A 76 7.89 -11.90 -7.17
C CYS A 76 7.33 -12.44 -5.85
N PHE A 77 6.06 -12.85 -5.83
CA PHE A 77 5.39 -13.40 -4.65
C PHE A 77 6.14 -14.60 -4.04
N MET A 78 6.81 -15.40 -4.87
CA MET A 78 7.45 -16.65 -4.43
C MET A 78 8.86 -16.46 -3.86
N CYS A 79 9.63 -15.49 -4.36
CA CYS A 79 11.04 -15.34 -3.98
C CYS A 79 11.43 -13.94 -3.49
N GLY A 80 10.52 -12.97 -3.54
CA GLY A 80 10.76 -11.59 -3.13
C GLY A 80 11.72 -10.82 -4.05
N ALA A 81 12.15 -11.41 -5.18
CA ALA A 81 13.01 -10.71 -6.13
C ALA A 81 12.25 -9.57 -6.81
N THR A 82 12.84 -8.38 -6.81
CA THR A 82 12.37 -7.23 -7.58
C THR A 82 12.61 -7.49 -9.05
N GLU A 83 11.56 -7.41 -9.86
CA GLU A 83 11.61 -7.59 -11.31
C GLU A 83 10.88 -6.43 -11.99
N ASP A 84 11.21 -6.21 -13.26
CA ASP A 84 10.41 -5.36 -14.13
C ASP A 84 8.99 -5.95 -14.24
N GLU A 85 7.95 -5.13 -14.05
CA GLU A 85 6.54 -5.55 -14.14
C GLU A 85 6.25 -6.31 -15.45
N ALA A 86 6.86 -5.89 -16.57
CA ALA A 86 6.69 -6.54 -17.87
C ALA A 86 7.24 -7.98 -17.91
N LYS A 87 8.09 -8.35 -16.95
CA LYS A 87 8.69 -9.69 -16.83
C LYS A 87 7.96 -10.59 -15.84
N LEU A 88 6.98 -10.05 -15.13
CA LEU A 88 6.20 -10.80 -14.17
C LEU A 88 4.99 -11.45 -14.84
N LEU A 89 4.69 -12.67 -14.40
CA LEU A 89 3.52 -13.41 -14.82
C LEU A 89 2.42 -13.20 -13.78
N ALA A 90 1.25 -12.74 -14.21
CA ALA A 90 0.09 -12.57 -13.34
C ALA A 90 -0.49 -13.93 -12.94
N GLY A 91 -0.69 -14.15 -11.64
CA GLY A 91 -1.38 -15.31 -11.07
C GLY A 91 -2.49 -14.91 -10.10
N ALA A 92 -3.33 -15.86 -9.71
CA ALA A 92 -4.50 -15.63 -8.84
C ALA A 92 -4.18 -15.04 -7.45
N GLY A 93 -2.91 -15.08 -7.02
CA GLY A 93 -2.43 -14.57 -5.72
C GLY A 93 -1.36 -13.48 -5.81
N GLY A 94 -1.07 -12.95 -7.01
CA GLY A 94 -0.02 -11.95 -7.22
C GLY A 94 0.84 -12.22 -8.44
N ALA A 95 1.93 -11.47 -8.56
CA ALA A 95 2.89 -11.55 -9.66
C ALA A 95 4.04 -12.52 -9.31
N ILE A 96 4.42 -13.41 -10.24
CA ILE A 96 5.56 -14.33 -10.07
C ILE A 96 6.58 -14.15 -11.19
N CYS A 97 7.87 -14.28 -10.86
CA CYS A 97 8.92 -14.25 -11.88
C CYS A 97 8.96 -15.55 -12.69
N ALA A 98 9.49 -15.46 -13.91
CA ALA A 98 9.57 -16.60 -14.83
C ALA A 98 10.34 -17.81 -14.25
N LYS A 99 11.32 -17.57 -13.37
CA LYS A 99 12.06 -18.65 -12.68
C LYS A 99 11.13 -19.43 -11.74
N CYS A 100 10.44 -18.74 -10.83
CA CYS A 100 9.52 -19.36 -9.89
C CYS A 100 8.34 -20.04 -10.60
N ALA A 101 7.85 -19.47 -11.70
CA ALA A 101 6.81 -20.11 -12.52
C ALA A 101 7.29 -21.44 -13.13
N LYS A 102 8.51 -21.47 -13.67
CA LYS A 102 9.11 -22.71 -14.21
C LYS A 102 9.31 -23.76 -13.13
N ASP A 103 9.77 -23.35 -11.95
CA ASP A 103 10.02 -24.27 -10.84
C ASP A 103 8.71 -24.84 -10.28
N ALA A 104 7.66 -24.02 -10.17
CA ALA A 104 6.32 -24.46 -9.81
C ALA A 104 5.74 -25.44 -10.84
N TYR A 105 5.84 -25.13 -12.14
CA TYR A 105 5.36 -26.03 -13.20
C TYR A 105 6.01 -27.41 -13.11
N LYS A 106 7.33 -27.49 -12.88
CA LYS A 106 8.04 -28.76 -12.71
C LYS A 106 7.54 -29.57 -11.51
N HIS A 107 7.13 -28.91 -10.42
CA HIS A 107 6.68 -29.58 -9.20
C HIS A 107 5.22 -30.05 -9.27
N PHE A 108 4.35 -29.34 -10.01
CA PHE A 108 2.92 -29.65 -10.07
C PHE A 108 2.48 -30.38 -11.35
N SER A 109 3.36 -30.51 -12.34
CA SER A 109 3.08 -31.20 -13.61
C SER A 109 3.78 -32.56 -13.71
N GLY A 110 4.27 -33.09 -12.58
CA GLY A 110 4.92 -34.39 -12.45
C GLY A 110 4.03 -35.40 -11.72
#